data_AF-A0AAW7HXC9-F1
#
_entry.id   AF-A0AAW7HXC9-F1
#
_cell.length_a   1.000
_cell.length_b   1.000
_cell.length_c   1.000
_cell.angle_alpha   90.00
_cell.angle_beta   90.00
_cell.angle_gamma   90.00
#
_symmetry.space_group_name_H-M   'P 1'
#
loop_
_entity.id
_entity.type
_entity.pdbx_description
1 polymer ?
#
loop_
_entity_poly.entity_id
_entity_poly.type
_entity_poly.pdbx_seq_one_letter_code
_entity_poly.pdbx_strand_id
1 'polypeptide(L)'
;MVVDGAFIPVDEMNSDYQLYKDWLAAGNLPSSDSDNLVTDVRSLRAAAYRSESDPLFMEWKYDGTASKELEWRNKVAEIKNRYPL
;
A
#
# COMPACT_ATOMS: atom_id res chain seq x y z
N MET A 1 14.94 -32.88 15.48
CA MET A 1 14.66 -31.43 15.44
C MET A 1 15.94 -30.74 14.99
N VAL A 2 15.99 -30.27 13.74
CA VAL A 2 17.12 -29.47 13.25
C VAL A 2 16.86 -28.06 13.76
N VAL A 3 17.56 -27.67 14.82
CA VAL A 3 17.66 -26.27 15.22
C VAL A 3 18.75 -25.72 14.31
N ASP A 4 18.38 -25.02 13.24
CA ASP A 4 19.38 -24.36 12.40
C ASP A 4 20.07 -23.32 13.28
N GLY A 5 21.33 -23.59 13.62
CA GLY A 5 22.20 -22.75 14.44
C GLY A 5 22.64 -21.50 13.68
N ALA A 6 21.67 -20.74 13.15
CA ALA A 6 21.91 -19.46 12.51
C ALA A 6 22.35 -18.45 13.58
N PHE A 7 23.67 -18.39 13.78
CA PHE A 7 24.34 -17.35 14.54
C PHE A 7 24.68 -16.23 13.55
N ILE A 8 23.89 -15.15 13.56
CA ILE A 8 24.28 -13.92 12.87
C ILE A 8 25.33 -13.26 13.77
N PRO A 9 26.60 -13.13 13.33
CA PRO A 9 27.61 -12.46 14.13
C PRO A 9 27.15 -11.02 14.41
N VAL A 10 27.45 -10.52 15.61
CA VAL A 10 27.29 -9.09 15.91
C VAL A 10 28.12 -8.32 14.90
N ASP A 11 27.45 -7.74 13.90
CA ASP A 11 28.07 -6.80 12.99
C ASP A 11 28.13 -5.47 13.74
N GLU A 12 29.33 -5.09 14.17
CA GLU A 12 29.58 -3.81 14.85
C GLU A 12 29.22 -2.61 13.96
N MET A 13 29.07 -2.81 12.63
CA MET A 13 28.59 -1.79 11.71
C MET A 13 27.05 -1.74 11.64
N ASN A 14 26.35 -2.76 12.14
CA ASN A 14 24.89 -2.78 12.27
C ASN A 14 24.44 -2.07 13.56
N SER A 15 24.90 -0.82 13.68
CA SER A 15 24.57 0.11 14.77
C SER A 15 23.13 0.66 14.67
N ASP A 16 22.48 0.43 13.54
CA ASP A 16 21.11 0.82 13.23
C ASP A 16 20.07 0.31 14.25
N TYR A 17 20.25 -0.91 14.76
CA TYR A 17 19.36 -1.50 15.75
C TYR A 17 19.52 -0.87 17.12
N GLN A 18 20.75 -0.50 17.49
CA GLN A 18 21.02 0.16 18.77
C GLN A 18 20.52 1.62 18.73
N LEU A 19 20.70 2.31 17.59
CA LEU A 19 20.12 3.63 17.35
C LEU A 19 18.58 3.60 17.38
N TYR A 20 17.95 2.55 16.82
CA TYR A 20 16.51 2.38 16.89
C TYR A 20 16.00 2.21 18.34
N LYS A 21 16.72 1.47 19.17
CA LYS A 21 16.41 1.33 20.61
C LYS A 21 16.54 2.65 21.36
N ASP A 22 17.60 3.41 21.10
CA ASP A 22 17.82 4.71 21.73
C ASP A 22 16.74 5.72 21.31
N TRP A 23 16.32 5.65 20.04
CA TRP A 23 15.23 6.44 19.50
C TRP A 23 13.88 6.11 20.16
N LEU A 24 13.56 4.82 20.38
CA LEU A 24 12.39 4.40 21.16
C LEU A 24 12.51 4.84 22.64
N ALA A 25 13.70 4.72 23.25
CA ALA A 25 13.95 5.09 24.64
C ALA A 25 13.82 6.60 24.90
N ALA A 26 14.08 7.42 23.88
CA ALA A 26 13.82 8.86 23.89
C ALA A 26 12.32 9.22 23.79
N GLY A 27 11.42 8.22 23.76
CA GLY A 27 9.98 8.41 23.72
C GLY A 27 9.41 8.65 22.32
N ASN A 28 10.22 8.44 21.27
CA ASN A 28 9.70 8.47 19.92
C ASN A 28 8.95 7.16 19.63
N LEU A 29 7.81 7.28 18.95
CA LEU A 29 7.03 6.12 18.48
C LEU A 29 7.12 6.09 16.95
N PRO A 30 7.41 4.93 16.33
CA PRO A 30 7.37 4.82 14.88
C PRO A 30 5.96 5.21 14.45
N SER A 31 5.85 6.05 13.41
CA SER A 31 4.56 6.36 12.83
C SER A 31 3.92 5.04 12.43
N SER A 32 2.96 4.58 13.21
CA SER A 32 2.11 3.49 12.79
C SER A 32 1.32 4.08 11.63
N ASP A 33 1.50 3.55 10.42
CA ASP A 33 0.69 3.93 9.25
C ASP A 33 -0.83 3.77 9.52
N SER A 34 -1.18 3.18 10.66
CA SER A 34 -2.52 3.00 11.23
C SER A 34 -3.19 4.28 11.80
N ASP A 35 -2.44 5.34 12.14
CA ASP A 35 -2.98 6.49 12.90
C ASP A 35 -3.52 7.66 12.02
N ASN A 36 -3.64 7.48 10.71
CA ASN A 36 -4.28 8.46 9.83
C ASN A 36 -5.79 8.16 9.67
N LEU A 37 -6.58 8.50 10.69
CA LEU A 37 -8.05 8.39 10.68
C LEU A 37 -8.75 9.58 10.00
N VAL A 38 -8.01 10.50 9.38
CA VAL A 38 -8.60 11.33 8.32
C VAL A 38 -8.82 10.37 7.17
N THR A 39 -10.07 10.04 6.83
CA THR A 39 -10.47 9.30 5.62
C THR A 39 -9.53 9.62 4.48
N ASP A 40 -8.50 8.79 4.31
CA ASP A 40 -7.42 9.07 3.38
C ASP A 40 -8.05 8.94 2.01
N VAL A 41 -8.25 10.07 1.34
CA VAL A 41 -8.90 10.12 0.03
C VAL A 41 -8.16 9.19 -0.93
N ARG A 42 -6.87 8.93 -0.72
CA ARG A 42 -6.08 7.91 -1.41
C ARG A 42 -6.53 6.49 -1.09
N SER A 43 -6.75 6.16 0.17
CA SER A 43 -7.30 4.87 0.60
C SER A 43 -8.72 4.63 0.07
N LEU A 44 -9.59 5.65 0.14
CA LEU A 44 -10.94 5.57 -0.43
C LEU A 44 -10.90 5.38 -1.96
N ARG A 45 -10.04 6.11 -2.65
CA ARG A 45 -9.84 5.98 -4.09
C ARG A 45 -9.26 4.61 -4.47
N ALA A 46 -8.32 4.08 -3.68
CA ALA A 46 -7.75 2.76 -3.90
C ALA A 46 -8.78 1.64 -3.70
N ALA A 47 -9.65 1.77 -2.69
CA ALA A 47 -10.76 0.84 -2.47
C ALA A 47 -11.78 0.90 -3.62
N ALA A 48 -12.10 2.08 -4.12
CA ALA A 48 -12.99 2.26 -5.27
C ALA A 48 -12.41 1.67 -6.56
N TYR A 49 -11.10 1.79 -6.81
CA TYR A 49 -10.49 1.12 -7.95
C TYR A 49 -10.63 -0.41 -7.87
N ARG A 50 -10.29 -1.01 -6.72
CA ARG A 50 -10.38 -2.47 -6.53
C ARG A 50 -11.80 -3.01 -6.73
N SER A 51 -12.81 -2.26 -6.31
CA SER A 51 -14.20 -2.73 -6.33
C SER A 51 -14.93 -2.39 -7.62
N GLU A 52 -14.69 -1.22 -8.22
CA GLU A 52 -15.49 -0.71 -9.34
C GLU A 52 -14.73 -0.70 -10.68
N SER A 53 -13.41 -0.44 -10.70
CA SER A 53 -12.66 -0.22 -11.94
C SER A 53 -11.84 -1.42 -12.37
N ASP A 54 -11.18 -2.10 -11.43
CA ASP A 54 -10.32 -3.25 -11.71
C ASP A 54 -11.06 -4.40 -12.40
N PRO A 55 -12.33 -4.75 -12.06
CA PRO A 55 -13.08 -5.75 -12.81
C PRO A 55 -13.30 -5.37 -14.28
N LEU A 56 -13.63 -4.10 -14.56
CA LEU A 56 -13.81 -3.61 -15.93
C LEU A 56 -12.50 -3.63 -16.73
N PHE A 57 -11.38 -3.36 -16.09
CA PHE A 57 -10.07 -3.50 -16.70
C PHE A 57 -9.78 -4.96 -17.09
N MET A 58 -10.11 -5.92 -16.21
CA MET A 58 -9.93 -7.34 -16.50
C MET A 58 -10.83 -7.81 -17.64
N GLU A 59 -12.09 -7.36 -17.69
CA GLU A 59 -12.99 -7.61 -18.81
C GLU A 59 -12.42 -7.07 -20.12
N TRP A 60 -11.99 -5.81 -20.13
CA TRP A 60 -11.36 -5.21 -21.31
C TRP A 60 -10.08 -5.95 -21.73
N LYS A 61 -9.26 -6.39 -20.77
CA LYS A 61 -8.05 -7.17 -21.05
C LYS A 61 -8.34 -8.51 -21.74
N TYR A 62 -9.50 -9.10 -21.48
CA TYR A 62 -9.94 -10.33 -22.11
C TYR A 62 -10.62 -10.06 -23.48
N ASP A 63 -11.56 -9.14 -23.53
CA ASP A 63 -12.36 -8.85 -24.74
C ASP A 63 -11.58 -8.04 -25.80
N GLY A 64 -10.74 -7.10 -25.36
CA GLY A 64 -9.94 -6.22 -26.21
C GLY A 64 -10.72 -5.18 -27.02
N THR A 65 -12.00 -4.94 -26.70
CA THR A 65 -12.85 -4.01 -27.48
C THR A 65 -12.76 -2.56 -27.00
N ALA A 66 -12.90 -1.61 -27.92
CA ALA A 66 -12.88 -0.17 -27.61
C ALA A 66 -14.05 0.27 -26.71
N SER A 67 -15.19 -0.41 -26.79
CA SER A 67 -16.36 -0.15 -25.93
C SER A 67 -16.04 -0.44 -24.46
N LYS A 68 -15.40 -1.59 -24.20
CA LYS A 68 -14.98 -2.00 -22.85
C LYS A 68 -13.85 -1.13 -22.29
N GLU A 69 -12.92 -0.70 -23.15
CA GLU A 69 -11.90 0.28 -22.76
C GLU A 69 -12.55 1.59 -22.30
N LEU A 70 -13.53 2.10 -23.06
CA LEU A 70 -14.23 3.33 -22.75
C LEU A 70 -15.01 3.20 -21.44
N GLU A 71 -15.68 2.07 -21.22
CA GLU A 71 -16.40 1.76 -19.98
C GLU A 71 -15.47 1.82 -18.75
N TRP A 72 -14.32 1.15 -18.82
CA TRP A 72 -13.29 1.19 -17.78
C TRP A 72 -12.78 2.62 -17.55
N ARG A 73 -12.41 3.34 -18.61
CA ARG A 73 -11.86 4.71 -18.51
C ARG A 73 -12.88 5.69 -17.92
N ASN A 74 -14.15 5.57 -18.30
CA ASN A 74 -15.23 6.37 -17.74
C ASN A 74 -15.37 6.11 -16.23
N LYS A 75 -15.32 4.85 -15.80
CA LYS A 75 -15.38 4.50 -14.38
C LYS A 75 -14.18 5.04 -13.60
N VAL A 76 -12.98 4.95 -14.17
CA VAL A 76 -11.79 5.59 -13.59
C VAL A 76 -12.03 7.09 -13.41
N ALA A 77 -12.48 7.80 -14.45
CA ALA A 77 -12.73 9.24 -14.39
C ALA A 77 -13.75 9.61 -13.30
N GLU A 78 -14.83 8.84 -13.16
CA GLU A 78 -15.83 9.02 -12.10
C GLU A 78 -15.20 8.88 -10.71
N ILE A 79 -14.38 7.84 -10.48
CA ILE A 79 -13.69 7.61 -9.19
C ILE A 79 -12.72 8.76 -8.88
N LYS A 80 -11.99 9.28 -9.87
CA LYS A 80 -11.09 10.42 -9.67
C LYS A 80 -11.85 11.69 -9.28
N ASN A 81 -13.03 11.90 -9.86
CA ASN A 81 -13.89 13.05 -9.52
C ASN A 81 -14.51 12.89 -8.12
N ARG A 82 -14.84 11.66 -7.72
CA ARG A 82 -15.38 11.34 -6.39
C ARG A 82 -14.32 11.47 -5.29
N TYR A 83 -13.06 11.15 -5.59
CA TYR A 83 -11.94 11.17 -4.66
C TYR A 83 -10.74 11.95 -5.24
N PRO A 84 -10.78 13.31 -5.22
CA PRO A 84 -9.68 14.14 -5.70
C PRO A 84 -8.45 14.00 -4.80
N LEU A 85 -7.27 13.86 -5.42
CA LEU A 85 -5.97 13.78 -4.72
C LEU A 85 -5.17 15.06 -4.94
#